data_AF-A0A354RAU2-F1
#
_entry.id   AF-A0A354RAU2-F1
#
_cell.length_a   1.000
_cell.length_b   1.000
_cell.length_c   1.000
_cell.angle_alpha   90.00
_cell.angle_beta   90.00
_cell.angle_gamma   90.00
#
_symmetry.space_group_name_H-M   'P 1'
#
loop_
_entity.id
_entity.type
_entity.pdbx_description
1 polymer ?
#
loop_
_entity_poly.entity_id
_entity_poly.type
_entity_poly.pdbx_seq_one_letter_code
_entity_poly.pdbx_strand_id
1 'polypeptide(L)'
;MNNGVKEPPKNIPSIIRNIGPGLILAGSIVGSGELIATTKTGAEAHFDFLWLIILGCVVKVFAQIEFGRHVITHNRTSLSSLNSLPGPRLKLSIMNRKIQANWILLFWSGMLLTILAQQGGIAGGVGQAMAITFPLSEEGSQRNKLVAEKVKISLEMSEAKKSGNVSQAKLLRQQLDDFPELPKSKDDVFWAMILASLTIGLLLNGKFSFIEKFCIFLVSSFTLVTIINLIALQTHDAWAVRPEDVLAGLSFSFPSISAEKNPLITALATFGIIGVGASELLVYPYWCMEKGYARFTGAKESGEPWLARAKGWLRVMQWDAWGAMFVYTFCTIAFYLLGASVLGRSGLVPEGSEMIQTLSSMYAPVFGEWARSIFLLGAIAVLFSTFFVALAGQGRMAIDALVVSGIVQKNAKTRTLGLRITAVLFPILSVSCYVFFPKPVVLILISGTMQALMLPLIGFAVLYFRYRESDSRLGHSPYWDFFLWLSFLSFLAIGGYQAYAHIFN
;
A
#
# COMPACT_ATOMS: atom_id res chain seq x y z
N MET A 1 24.20 6.82 30.65
CA MET A 1 24.67 8.02 29.94
C MET A 1 23.69 8.40 28.84
N ASN A 2 23.32 9.68 28.82
CA ASN A 2 22.32 10.39 27.99
C ASN A 2 22.52 10.32 26.45
N ASN A 3 23.02 9.23 25.87
CA ASN A 3 23.59 9.26 24.50
C ASN A 3 22.55 9.20 23.36
N GLY A 4 21.30 9.60 23.60
CA GLY A 4 20.26 9.53 22.57
C GLY A 4 19.08 10.48 22.71
N VAL A 5 18.91 11.15 23.85
CA VAL A 5 17.82 12.12 24.04
C VAL A 5 18.16 13.41 23.28
N LYS A 6 17.17 14.01 22.61
CA LYS A 6 17.35 15.27 21.88
C LYS A 6 16.17 16.20 22.13
N GLU A 7 16.45 17.48 22.23
CA GLU A 7 15.41 18.51 22.26
C GLU A 7 14.66 18.54 20.92
N PRO A 8 13.31 18.59 20.94
CA PRO A 8 12.51 18.60 19.73
C PRO A 8 12.63 19.95 19.00
N PRO A 9 12.57 19.95 17.65
CA PRO A 9 12.55 21.19 16.88
C PRO A 9 11.28 22.01 17.20
N LYS A 10 11.44 23.33 17.34
CA LYS A 10 10.33 24.25 17.64
C LYS A 10 9.74 24.92 16.39
N ASN A 11 10.56 25.13 15.37
CA ASN A 11 10.19 25.87 14.15
C ASN A 11 9.83 24.92 13.00
N ILE A 12 8.89 25.33 12.14
CA ILE A 12 8.41 24.52 11.01
C ILE A 12 9.54 24.02 10.09
N PRO A 13 10.52 24.84 9.65
CA PRO A 13 11.61 24.35 8.79
C PRO A 13 12.46 23.26 9.46
N SER A 14 12.66 23.37 10.78
CA SER A 14 13.39 22.37 11.56
C SER A 14 12.58 21.09 11.74
N ILE A 15 11.25 21.19 11.87
CA ILE A 15 10.34 20.03 11.88
C ILE A 15 10.44 19.30 10.54
N ILE A 16 10.31 20.01 9.41
CA ILE A 16 10.37 19.43 8.07
C ILE A 16 11.68 18.66 7.84
N ARG A 17 12.82 19.17 8.32
CA ARG A 17 14.11 18.48 8.22
C ARG A 17 14.18 17.14 8.98
N ASN A 18 13.28 16.93 9.94
CA ASN A 18 13.22 15.70 10.74
C ASN A 18 12.14 14.72 10.25
N ILE A 19 11.29 15.10 9.30
CA ILE A 19 10.32 14.23 8.61
C ILE A 19 11.07 13.14 7.82
N GLY A 20 10.41 12.01 7.57
CA GLY A 20 11.01 10.90 6.83
C GLY A 20 10.18 9.62 6.87
N PRO A 21 9.83 9.11 8.07
CA PRO A 21 9.03 7.89 8.22
C PRO A 21 7.72 7.90 7.42
N GLY A 22 7.03 9.04 7.37
CA GLY A 22 5.78 9.22 6.63
C GLY A 22 6.00 9.20 5.12
N LEU A 23 7.09 9.76 4.61
CA LEU A 23 7.40 9.69 3.19
C LEU A 23 7.83 8.28 2.75
N ILE A 24 8.55 7.55 3.60
CA ILE A 24 8.85 6.13 3.37
C ILE A 24 7.54 5.34 3.30
N LEU A 25 6.59 5.63 4.21
CA LEU A 25 5.26 5.02 4.21
C LEU A 25 4.50 5.32 2.91
N ALA A 26 4.50 6.58 2.45
CA ALA A 26 3.87 6.95 1.19
C ALA A 26 4.49 6.16 0.01
N GLY A 27 5.81 5.93 0.03
CA GLY A 27 6.47 5.12 -1.00
C GLY A 27 6.15 3.62 -0.99
N SER A 28 5.71 3.06 0.15
CA SER A 28 5.17 1.70 0.21
C SER A 28 3.68 1.61 -0.18
N ILE A 29 3.00 2.74 -0.30
CA ILE A 29 1.58 2.81 -0.57
C ILE A 29 1.36 2.96 -2.09
N VAL A 30 1.94 4.02 -2.68
CA VAL A 30 1.68 4.51 -4.05
C VAL A 30 1.78 3.44 -5.16
N GLY A 31 2.59 2.40 -4.99
CA GLY A 31 2.70 1.28 -5.92
C GLY A 31 1.46 0.36 -5.90
N SER A 32 1.42 -0.65 -5.03
CA SER A 32 0.32 -1.63 -5.09
C SER A 32 -1.04 -1.09 -4.70
N GLY A 33 -1.09 -0.17 -3.73
CA GLY A 33 -2.34 0.39 -3.22
C GLY A 33 -3.00 1.24 -4.28
N GLU A 34 -2.30 2.26 -4.75
CA GLU A 34 -2.87 3.26 -5.63
C GLU A 34 -2.80 2.87 -7.10
N LEU A 35 -1.63 2.53 -7.62
CA LEU A 35 -1.46 2.26 -9.04
C LEU A 35 -2.22 1.01 -9.51
N ILE A 36 -2.37 -0.02 -8.67
CA ILE A 36 -3.03 -1.29 -9.05
C ILE A 36 -4.41 -1.43 -8.42
N ALA A 37 -4.51 -1.40 -7.09
CA ALA A 37 -5.76 -1.70 -6.40
C ALA A 37 -6.80 -0.58 -6.56
N THR A 38 -6.43 0.68 -6.34
CA THR A 38 -7.34 1.82 -6.49
C THR A 38 -7.78 2.04 -7.93
N THR A 39 -6.87 1.91 -8.90
CA THR A 39 -7.21 2.01 -10.34
C THR A 39 -8.17 0.89 -10.76
N LYS A 40 -7.95 -0.35 -10.28
CA LYS A 40 -8.87 -1.47 -10.52
C LYS A 40 -10.25 -1.18 -9.92
N THR A 41 -10.30 -0.70 -8.69
CA THR A 41 -11.58 -0.34 -8.04
C THR A 41 -12.29 0.75 -8.83
N GLY A 42 -11.61 1.80 -9.27
CA GLY A 42 -12.20 2.83 -10.14
C GLY A 42 -12.65 2.27 -11.50
N ALA A 43 -11.90 1.33 -12.08
CA ALA A 43 -12.28 0.70 -13.34
C ALA A 43 -13.57 -0.15 -13.23
N GLU A 44 -13.80 -0.80 -12.08
CA GLU A 44 -14.99 -1.63 -11.85
C GLU A 44 -16.18 -0.87 -11.28
N ALA A 45 -15.93 0.08 -10.38
CA ALA A 45 -16.97 0.86 -9.69
C ALA A 45 -17.27 2.19 -10.38
N HIS A 46 -16.56 2.53 -11.46
CA HIS A 46 -16.62 3.84 -12.09
C HIS A 46 -16.38 4.95 -11.04
N PHE A 47 -17.32 5.88 -10.88
CA PHE A 47 -17.17 6.96 -9.90
C PHE A 47 -17.73 6.59 -8.51
N ASP A 48 -18.57 5.57 -8.38
CA ASP A 48 -19.13 5.11 -7.09
C ASP A 48 -18.01 4.73 -6.11
N PHE A 49 -18.19 4.84 -4.79
CA PHE A 49 -17.16 4.60 -3.77
C PHE A 49 -16.02 5.63 -3.64
N LEU A 50 -16.01 6.73 -4.40
CA LEU A 50 -15.04 7.82 -4.15
C LEU A 50 -15.11 8.31 -2.69
N TRP A 51 -16.30 8.40 -2.10
CA TRP A 51 -16.48 8.71 -0.67
C TRP A 51 -15.78 7.72 0.26
N LEU A 52 -15.84 6.41 -0.06
CA LEU A 52 -15.27 5.34 0.76
C LEU A 52 -13.74 5.39 0.72
N ILE A 53 -13.17 5.69 -0.44
CA ILE A 53 -11.73 5.86 -0.66
C ILE A 53 -11.21 7.04 0.16
N ILE A 54 -11.86 8.20 0.05
CA ILE A 54 -11.47 9.42 0.79
C ILE A 54 -11.61 9.20 2.29
N LEU A 55 -12.76 8.67 2.73
CA LEU A 55 -13.01 8.36 4.13
C LEU A 55 -11.93 7.40 4.67
N GLY A 56 -11.63 6.33 3.92
CA GLY A 56 -10.63 5.34 4.29
C GLY A 56 -9.24 5.93 4.50
N CYS A 57 -8.80 6.81 3.60
CA CYS A 57 -7.53 7.51 3.74
C CYS A 57 -7.50 8.44 4.97
N VAL A 58 -8.58 9.18 5.20
CA VAL A 58 -8.65 10.17 6.30
C VAL A 58 -8.78 9.52 7.67
N VAL A 59 -9.67 8.53 7.86
CA VAL A 59 -9.88 7.94 9.20
C VAL A 59 -8.63 7.20 9.68
N LYS A 60 -7.93 6.49 8.79
CA LYS A 60 -6.78 5.67 9.17
C LYS A 60 -5.62 6.47 9.76
N VAL A 61 -5.42 7.73 9.36
CA VAL A 61 -4.32 8.56 9.88
C VAL A 61 -4.46 8.84 11.39
N PHE A 62 -5.70 8.91 11.91
CA PHE A 62 -5.92 9.10 13.35
C PHE A 62 -5.45 7.88 14.14
N ALA A 63 -5.80 6.68 13.67
CA ALA A 63 -5.30 5.43 14.24
C ALA A 63 -3.77 5.32 14.10
N GLN A 64 -3.21 5.71 12.95
CA GLN A 64 -1.76 5.73 12.72
C GLN A 64 -1.03 6.62 13.72
N ILE A 65 -1.48 7.86 13.91
CA ILE A 65 -0.87 8.84 14.81
C ILE A 65 -1.00 8.38 16.26
N GLU A 66 -2.15 7.89 16.69
CA GLU A 66 -2.33 7.44 18.07
C GLU A 66 -1.50 6.17 18.36
N PHE A 67 -1.40 5.26 17.40
CA PHE A 67 -0.56 4.08 17.58
C PHE A 67 0.94 4.45 17.63
N GLY A 68 1.38 5.34 16.74
CA GLY A 68 2.73 5.91 16.75
C GLY A 68 3.03 6.63 18.07
N ARG A 69 2.06 7.38 18.62
CA ARG A 69 2.17 8.03 19.93
C ARG A 69 2.44 7.01 21.02
N HIS A 70 1.70 5.90 21.04
CA HIS A 70 1.90 4.84 22.02
C HIS A 70 3.33 4.26 21.94
N VAL A 71 3.78 3.89 20.74
CA VAL A 71 5.12 3.33 20.49
C VAL A 71 6.24 4.29 20.90
N ILE A 72 6.16 5.57 20.52
CA ILE A 72 7.18 6.57 20.82
C ILE A 72 7.28 6.84 22.31
N THR A 73 6.13 6.96 22.99
CA THR A 73 6.10 7.32 24.43
C THR A 73 6.47 6.16 25.35
N HIS A 74 6.22 4.91 24.93
CA HIS A 74 6.56 3.71 25.71
C HIS A 74 7.89 3.08 25.30
N ASN A 75 8.49 3.52 24.19
CA ASN A 75 9.71 2.96 23.61
C ASN A 75 9.62 1.43 23.40
N ARG A 76 8.46 0.98 22.93
CA ARG A 76 8.14 -0.41 22.59
C ARG A 76 7.73 -0.47 21.12
N THR A 77 8.10 -1.54 20.43
CA THR A 77 7.71 -1.75 19.03
C THR A 77 6.21 -2.02 18.91
N SER A 78 5.65 -1.81 17.71
CA SER A 78 4.23 -2.05 17.45
C SER A 78 3.81 -3.48 17.83
N LEU A 79 4.57 -4.50 17.40
CA LEU A 79 4.25 -5.89 17.71
C LEU A 79 4.45 -6.23 19.19
N SER A 80 5.43 -5.61 19.87
CA SER A 80 5.55 -5.75 21.33
C SER A 80 4.33 -5.20 22.05
N SER A 81 3.79 -4.05 21.61
CA SER A 81 2.59 -3.46 22.19
C SER A 81 1.34 -4.30 21.90
N LEU A 82 1.21 -4.86 20.69
CA LEU A 82 0.12 -5.78 20.38
C LEU A 82 0.21 -7.08 21.20
N ASN A 83 1.40 -7.60 21.43
CA ASN A 83 1.58 -8.81 22.24
C ASN A 83 1.25 -8.58 23.74
N SER A 84 1.32 -7.33 24.23
CA SER A 84 0.95 -7.01 25.61
C SER A 84 -0.56 -6.89 25.84
N LEU A 85 -1.37 -6.81 24.78
CA LEU A 85 -2.83 -6.73 24.91
C LEU A 85 -3.43 -7.93 25.66
N PRO A 86 -4.60 -7.74 26.30
CA PRO A 86 -5.36 -8.84 26.90
C PRO A 86 -5.89 -9.79 25.81
N GLY A 87 -6.16 -11.04 26.20
CA GLY A 87 -6.76 -12.05 25.34
C GLY A 87 -6.01 -13.39 25.30
N PRO A 88 -6.47 -14.33 24.46
CA PRO A 88 -5.86 -15.65 24.33
C PRO A 88 -4.39 -15.58 23.92
N ARG A 89 -3.58 -16.44 24.53
CA ARG A 89 -2.14 -16.53 24.25
C ARG A 89 -1.75 -17.97 24.00
N LEU A 90 -1.03 -18.20 22.92
CA LEU A 90 -0.32 -19.44 22.68
C LEU A 90 0.92 -19.47 23.58
N LYS A 91 0.98 -20.46 24.47
CA LYS A 91 2.13 -20.71 25.35
C LYS A 91 2.72 -22.07 24.99
N LEU A 92 3.92 -22.08 24.44
CA LEU A 92 4.65 -23.30 24.09
C LEU A 92 5.99 -23.31 24.81
N SER A 93 6.43 -24.48 25.28
CA SER A 93 7.75 -24.65 25.88
C SER A 93 8.55 -25.60 24.99
N ILE A 94 9.50 -25.06 24.21
CA ILE A 94 10.35 -25.83 23.29
C ILE A 94 11.80 -25.54 23.64
N MET A 95 12.60 -26.60 23.85
CA MET A 95 14.06 -26.54 24.04
C MET A 95 14.50 -25.45 25.04
N ASN A 96 13.97 -25.48 26.28
CA ASN A 96 14.22 -24.51 27.36
C ASN A 96 13.78 -23.05 27.10
N ARG A 97 13.01 -22.77 26.03
CA ARG A 97 12.43 -21.45 25.76
C ARG A 97 10.92 -21.46 25.95
N LYS A 98 10.41 -20.44 26.64
CA LYS A 98 8.98 -20.17 26.80
C LYS A 98 8.53 -19.24 25.68
N ILE A 99 7.86 -19.80 24.67
CA ILE A 99 7.25 -19.06 23.57
C ILE A 99 5.89 -18.55 24.04
N GLN A 100 5.64 -17.25 23.90
CA GLN A 100 4.38 -16.61 24.24
C GLN A 100 3.95 -15.63 23.16
N ALA A 101 2.89 -15.97 22.42
CA ALA A 101 2.33 -15.11 21.38
C ALA A 101 0.83 -14.88 21.63
N ASN A 102 0.42 -13.61 21.65
CA ASN A 102 -0.98 -13.19 21.63
C ASN A 102 -1.61 -13.59 20.28
N TRP A 103 -2.90 -13.93 20.29
CA TRP A 103 -3.66 -14.26 19.08
C TRP A 103 -3.57 -13.18 17.97
N ILE A 104 -3.48 -11.90 18.32
CA ILE A 104 -3.27 -10.80 17.35
C ILE A 104 -1.91 -10.94 16.64
N LEU A 105 -0.87 -11.32 17.39
CA LEU A 105 0.47 -11.56 16.83
C LEU A 105 0.48 -12.80 15.92
N LEU A 106 -0.31 -13.83 16.26
CA LEU A 106 -0.48 -15.02 15.40
C LEU A 106 -1.23 -14.67 14.11
N PHE A 107 -2.32 -13.88 14.22
CA PHE A 107 -3.05 -13.38 13.05
C PHE A 107 -2.12 -12.56 12.15
N TRP A 108 -1.34 -11.64 12.73
CA TRP A 108 -0.31 -10.90 12.00
C TRP A 108 0.70 -11.82 11.30
N SER A 109 1.12 -12.91 11.94
CA SER A 109 2.05 -13.88 11.35
C SER A 109 1.44 -14.60 10.14
N GLY A 110 0.13 -14.90 10.17
CA GLY A 110 -0.60 -15.43 9.01
C GLY A 110 -0.72 -14.38 7.89
N MET A 111 -1.06 -13.14 8.25
CA MET A 111 -1.12 -12.01 7.32
C MET A 111 0.24 -11.72 6.65
N LEU A 112 1.36 -11.93 7.35
CA LEU A 112 2.69 -11.79 6.76
C LEU A 112 2.89 -12.69 5.53
N LEU A 113 2.35 -13.91 5.54
CA LEU A 113 2.45 -14.84 4.40
C LEU A 113 1.72 -14.30 3.18
N THR A 114 0.52 -13.74 3.37
CA THR A 114 -0.23 -13.11 2.27
C THR A 114 0.40 -11.81 1.81
N ILE A 115 1.04 -11.06 2.70
CA ILE A 115 1.83 -9.87 2.32
C ILE A 115 3.01 -10.28 1.43
N LEU A 116 3.72 -11.37 1.75
CA LEU A 116 4.80 -11.87 0.88
C LEU A 116 4.28 -12.27 -0.51
N ALA A 117 3.08 -12.85 -0.58
CA ALA A 117 2.40 -13.12 -1.85
C ALA A 117 2.05 -11.82 -2.61
N GLN A 118 1.51 -10.79 -1.93
CA GLN A 118 1.29 -9.46 -2.52
C GLN A 118 2.59 -8.89 -3.08
N GLN A 119 3.70 -8.98 -2.36
CA GLN A 119 5.01 -8.53 -2.85
C GLN A 119 5.44 -9.31 -4.11
N GLY A 120 5.05 -10.58 -4.23
CA GLY A 120 5.18 -11.34 -5.47
C GLY A 120 4.39 -10.74 -6.63
N GLY A 121 3.12 -10.38 -6.40
CA GLY A 121 2.30 -9.68 -7.39
C GLY A 121 2.89 -8.34 -7.82
N ILE A 122 3.48 -7.59 -6.89
CA ILE A 122 4.18 -6.32 -7.19
C ILE A 122 5.44 -6.56 -8.01
N ALA A 123 6.28 -7.52 -7.60
CA ALA A 123 7.48 -7.90 -8.35
C ALA A 123 7.13 -8.37 -9.77
N GLY A 124 6.02 -9.10 -9.92
CA GLY A 124 5.45 -9.45 -11.21
C GLY A 124 5.02 -8.24 -12.04
N GLY A 125 4.38 -7.24 -11.42
CA GLY A 125 4.05 -5.97 -12.07
C GLY A 125 5.28 -5.19 -12.53
N VAL A 126 6.32 -5.09 -11.71
CA VAL A 126 7.60 -4.49 -12.15
C VAL A 126 8.20 -5.33 -13.29
N GLY A 127 8.17 -6.66 -13.18
CA GLY A 127 8.63 -7.59 -14.20
C GLY A 127 7.93 -7.39 -15.54
N GLN A 128 6.60 -7.22 -15.53
CA GLN A 128 5.82 -6.86 -16.70
C GLN A 128 6.26 -5.52 -17.29
N ALA A 129 6.38 -4.48 -16.46
CA ALA A 129 6.82 -3.17 -16.92
C ALA A 129 8.21 -3.21 -17.57
N MET A 130 9.13 -3.98 -16.99
CA MET A 130 10.46 -4.23 -17.54
C MET A 130 10.41 -5.05 -18.84
N ALA A 131 9.61 -6.12 -18.91
CA ALA A 131 9.45 -6.93 -20.12
C ALA A 131 8.84 -6.13 -21.29
N ILE A 132 7.99 -5.17 -20.99
CA ILE A 132 7.40 -4.25 -21.98
C ILE A 132 8.42 -3.26 -22.53
N THR A 133 9.34 -2.81 -21.67
CA THR A 133 10.34 -1.76 -21.98
C THR A 133 11.59 -2.37 -22.60
N PHE A 134 12.04 -3.49 -22.05
CA PHE A 134 13.26 -4.22 -22.39
C PHE A 134 12.92 -5.71 -22.54
N PRO A 135 12.27 -6.12 -23.65
CA PRO A 135 12.00 -7.54 -23.91
C PRO A 135 13.31 -8.33 -23.97
N LEU A 136 13.33 -9.50 -23.34
CA LEU A 136 14.47 -10.41 -23.31
C LEU A 136 14.40 -11.48 -24.40
N SER A 137 13.18 -11.79 -24.87
CA SER A 137 12.91 -12.80 -25.89
C SER A 137 12.19 -12.21 -27.11
N GLU A 138 12.30 -12.90 -28.24
CA GLU A 138 11.55 -12.54 -29.46
C GLU A 138 10.05 -12.70 -29.24
N GLU A 139 9.64 -13.76 -28.54
CA GLU A 139 8.26 -13.99 -28.11
C GLU A 139 7.74 -12.85 -27.22
N GLY A 140 8.58 -12.31 -26.33
CA GLY A 140 8.26 -11.15 -25.51
C GLY A 140 8.02 -9.89 -26.34
N SER A 141 8.88 -9.65 -27.35
CA SER A 141 8.71 -8.53 -28.29
C SER A 141 7.43 -8.65 -29.13
N GLN A 142 7.14 -9.85 -29.66
CA GLN A 142 5.91 -10.12 -30.41
C GLN A 142 4.66 -9.97 -29.52
N ARG A 143 4.69 -10.51 -28.30
CA ARG A 143 3.62 -10.35 -27.32
C ARG A 143 3.35 -8.87 -27.02
N ASN A 144 4.39 -8.06 -26.83
CA ASN A 144 4.24 -6.63 -26.57
C ASN A 144 3.55 -5.87 -27.72
N LYS A 145 3.78 -6.28 -28.97
CA LYS A 145 3.11 -5.70 -30.14
C LYS A 145 1.63 -6.08 -30.17
N LEU A 146 1.32 -7.37 -30.02
CA LEU A 146 -0.05 -7.88 -30.06
C LEU A 146 -0.91 -7.33 -28.92
N VAL A 147 -0.37 -7.25 -27.69
CA VAL A 147 -1.12 -6.66 -26.56
C VAL A 147 -1.39 -5.17 -26.80
N ALA A 148 -0.43 -4.43 -27.36
CA ALA A 148 -0.64 -3.01 -27.67
C ALA A 148 -1.73 -2.81 -28.72
N GLU A 149 -1.77 -3.67 -29.75
CA GLU A 149 -2.82 -3.66 -30.77
C GLU A 149 -4.19 -4.01 -30.17
N LYS A 150 -4.28 -5.07 -29.36
CA LYS A 150 -5.50 -5.46 -28.66
C LYS A 150 -6.06 -4.34 -27.77
N VAL A 151 -5.19 -3.65 -27.02
CA VAL A 151 -5.59 -2.50 -26.20
C VAL A 151 -6.09 -1.35 -27.07
N LYS A 152 -5.42 -1.06 -28.20
CA LYS A 152 -5.85 -0.01 -29.14
C LYS A 152 -7.25 -0.30 -29.69
N ILE A 153 -7.51 -1.51 -30.18
CA ILE A 153 -8.83 -1.92 -30.68
C ILE A 153 -9.89 -1.78 -29.57
N SER A 154 -9.55 -2.14 -28.33
CA SER A 154 -10.47 -2.01 -27.18
C SER A 154 -10.84 -0.55 -26.85
N LEU A 155 -9.87 0.36 -26.97
CA LEU A 155 -10.10 1.79 -26.80
C LEU A 155 -10.97 2.36 -27.92
N GLU A 156 -10.66 2.06 -29.18
CA GLU A 156 -11.44 2.49 -30.35
C GLU A 156 -12.89 1.96 -30.29
N MET A 157 -13.08 0.72 -29.84
CA MET A 157 -14.42 0.14 -29.65
C MET A 157 -15.21 0.95 -28.62
N SER A 158 -14.56 1.38 -27.55
CA SER A 158 -15.19 2.15 -26.47
C SER A 158 -15.56 3.56 -26.92
N GLU A 159 -14.70 4.21 -27.71
CA GLU A 159 -14.99 5.50 -28.33
C GLU A 159 -16.15 5.39 -29.32
N ALA A 160 -16.19 4.35 -30.16
CA ALA A 160 -17.28 4.10 -31.09
C ALA A 160 -18.63 3.87 -30.38
N LYS A 161 -18.63 3.15 -29.24
CA LYS A 161 -19.84 2.99 -28.41
C LYS A 161 -20.33 4.33 -27.85
N LYS A 162 -19.41 5.17 -27.37
CA LYS A 162 -19.76 6.50 -26.82
C LYS A 162 -20.27 7.47 -27.87
N SER A 163 -19.74 7.43 -29.08
CA SER A 163 -20.21 8.27 -30.20
C SER A 163 -21.51 7.79 -30.82
N GLY A 164 -22.09 6.68 -30.34
CA GLY A 164 -23.30 6.08 -30.90
C GLY A 164 -23.06 5.33 -32.22
N ASN A 165 -21.81 5.12 -32.62
CA ASN A 165 -21.45 4.40 -33.84
C ASN A 165 -21.49 2.87 -33.62
N VAL A 166 -22.71 2.33 -33.54
CA VAL A 166 -22.97 0.92 -33.21
C VAL A 166 -22.34 -0.05 -34.23
N SER A 167 -22.29 0.31 -35.51
CA SER A 167 -21.72 -0.55 -36.56
C SER A 167 -20.20 -0.72 -36.40
N GLN A 168 -19.49 0.39 -36.17
CA GLN A 168 -18.04 0.37 -35.91
C GLN A 168 -17.72 -0.38 -34.61
N ALA A 169 -18.49 -0.15 -33.55
CA ALA A 169 -18.32 -0.87 -32.28
C ALA A 169 -18.51 -2.39 -32.43
N LYS A 170 -19.46 -2.83 -33.27
CA LYS A 170 -19.69 -4.26 -33.55
C LYS A 170 -18.55 -4.88 -34.36
N LEU A 171 -18.02 -4.16 -35.34
CA LEU A 171 -16.86 -4.60 -36.13
C LEU A 171 -15.61 -4.78 -35.25
N LEU A 172 -15.30 -3.78 -34.42
CA LEU A 172 -14.15 -3.83 -33.52
C LEU A 172 -14.29 -4.93 -32.45
N ARG A 173 -15.52 -5.18 -31.99
CA ARG A 173 -15.80 -6.33 -31.11
C ARG A 173 -15.48 -7.66 -31.80
N GLN A 174 -15.91 -7.82 -33.05
CA GLN A 174 -15.61 -9.02 -33.81
C GLN A 174 -14.10 -9.19 -34.03
N GLN A 175 -13.36 -8.09 -34.31
CA GLN A 175 -11.90 -8.13 -34.39
C GLN A 175 -11.22 -8.54 -33.09
N LEU A 176 -11.80 -8.19 -31.93
CA LEU A 176 -11.31 -8.64 -30.62
C LEU A 176 -11.62 -10.12 -30.37
N ASP A 177 -12.80 -10.59 -30.79
CA ASP A 177 -13.21 -11.99 -30.66
C ASP A 177 -12.35 -12.90 -31.57
N ASP A 178 -11.94 -12.40 -32.75
CA ASP A 178 -11.07 -13.09 -33.72
C ASP A 178 -9.55 -12.84 -33.47
N PHE A 179 -9.18 -12.17 -32.37
CA PHE A 179 -7.79 -11.76 -32.12
C PHE A 179 -6.86 -12.97 -31.84
N PRO A 180 -5.63 -13.00 -32.38
CA PRO A 180 -4.73 -14.14 -32.22
C PRO A 180 -4.36 -14.42 -30.75
N GLU A 181 -4.12 -15.69 -30.42
CA GLU A 181 -3.60 -16.07 -29.11
C GLU A 181 -2.23 -15.41 -28.87
N LEU A 182 -2.06 -14.87 -27.66
CA LEU A 182 -0.83 -14.18 -27.30
C LEU A 182 0.32 -15.17 -27.08
N PRO A 183 1.53 -14.89 -27.61
CA PRO A 183 2.72 -15.68 -27.33
C PRO A 183 2.98 -15.84 -25.82
N LYS A 184 3.35 -17.04 -25.41
CA LYS A 184 3.70 -17.38 -24.02
C LYS A 184 5.15 -16.98 -23.75
N SER A 185 5.37 -15.72 -23.39
CA SER A 185 6.67 -15.23 -22.90
C SER A 185 6.79 -15.39 -21.38
N LYS A 186 8.01 -15.58 -20.88
CA LYS A 186 8.36 -15.60 -19.45
C LYS A 186 9.25 -14.41 -19.04
N ASP A 187 9.36 -13.40 -19.89
CA ASP A 187 10.24 -12.25 -19.68
C ASP A 187 9.91 -11.51 -18.38
N ASP A 188 8.63 -11.40 -18.04
CA ASP A 188 8.16 -10.79 -16.80
C ASP A 188 8.68 -11.53 -15.56
N VAL A 189 8.67 -12.87 -15.59
CA VAL A 189 9.22 -13.72 -14.54
C VAL A 189 10.74 -13.57 -14.43
N PHE A 190 11.47 -13.56 -15.56
CA PHE A 190 12.91 -13.35 -15.55
C PHE A 190 13.29 -11.98 -14.98
N TRP A 191 12.58 -10.93 -15.39
CA TRP A 191 12.77 -9.60 -14.82
C TRP A 191 12.43 -9.56 -13.33
N ALA A 192 11.36 -10.21 -12.88
CA ALA A 192 11.03 -10.31 -11.45
C ALA A 192 12.17 -10.97 -10.64
N MET A 193 12.82 -12.00 -11.17
CA MET A 193 13.99 -12.64 -10.52
C MET A 193 15.24 -11.74 -10.48
N ILE A 194 15.50 -11.01 -11.57
CA ILE A 194 16.60 -10.02 -11.63
C ILE A 194 16.35 -8.93 -10.58
N LEU A 195 15.12 -8.42 -10.50
CA LEU A 195 14.72 -7.41 -9.54
C LEU A 195 14.82 -7.89 -8.10
N ALA A 196 14.40 -9.14 -7.81
CA ALA A 196 14.61 -9.72 -6.49
C ALA A 196 16.09 -9.77 -6.11
N SER A 197 16.96 -10.14 -7.05
CA SER A 197 18.41 -10.16 -6.82
C SER A 197 18.96 -8.76 -6.52
N LEU A 198 18.50 -7.74 -7.26
CA LEU A 198 18.81 -6.34 -6.99
C LEU A 198 18.32 -5.91 -5.60
N THR A 199 17.07 -6.22 -5.25
CA THR A 199 16.48 -5.94 -3.93
C THR A 199 17.28 -6.59 -2.81
N ILE A 200 17.71 -7.84 -2.96
CA ILE A 200 18.58 -8.53 -1.99
C ILE A 200 19.88 -7.75 -1.78
N GLY A 201 20.57 -7.39 -2.87
CA GLY A 201 21.81 -6.61 -2.82
C GLY A 201 21.63 -5.25 -2.12
N LEU A 202 20.51 -4.56 -2.39
CA LEU A 202 20.18 -3.29 -1.77
C LEU A 202 19.79 -3.43 -0.30
N LEU A 203 19.04 -4.47 0.10
CA LEU A 203 18.63 -4.66 1.50
C LEU A 203 19.79 -5.08 2.39
N LEU A 204 20.74 -5.87 1.87
CA LEU A 204 21.94 -6.27 2.61
C LEU A 204 22.89 -5.09 2.91
N ASN A 205 22.94 -4.11 1.99
CA ASN A 205 23.80 -2.92 2.09
C ASN A 205 23.07 -1.65 2.54
N GLY A 206 21.74 -1.68 2.59
CA GLY A 206 20.88 -0.51 2.68
C GLY A 206 20.97 0.19 4.03
N LYS A 207 21.50 1.43 4.03
CA LYS A 207 21.36 2.37 5.14
C LYS A 207 20.00 3.06 5.04
N PHE A 208 19.34 3.30 6.17
CA PHE A 208 18.03 3.97 6.22
C PHE A 208 17.97 5.27 5.39
N SER A 209 19.03 6.10 5.43
CA SER A 209 19.08 7.36 4.67
C SER A 209 19.11 7.19 3.14
N PHE A 210 19.62 6.05 2.64
CA PHE A 210 19.58 5.72 1.22
C PHE A 210 18.16 5.34 0.81
N ILE A 211 17.50 4.48 1.60
CA ILE A 211 16.10 4.07 1.39
C ILE A 211 15.19 5.30 1.34
N GLU A 212 15.33 6.18 2.33
CA GLU A 212 14.55 7.41 2.45
C GLU A 212 14.65 8.30 1.19
N LYS A 213 15.87 8.70 0.80
CA LYS A 213 16.07 9.60 -0.34
C LYS A 213 15.67 8.98 -1.67
N PHE A 214 15.99 7.71 -1.86
CA PHE A 214 15.66 6.96 -3.08
C PHE A 214 14.15 6.91 -3.30
N CYS A 215 13.38 6.56 -2.26
CA CYS A 215 11.93 6.44 -2.37
C CYS A 215 11.24 7.79 -2.55
N ILE A 216 11.68 8.83 -1.83
CA ILE A 216 11.11 10.18 -1.95
C ILE A 216 11.16 10.67 -3.40
N PHE A 217 12.33 10.59 -4.04
CA PHE A 217 12.50 11.08 -5.39
C PHE A 217 11.60 10.34 -6.40
N LEU A 218 11.61 9.01 -6.37
CA LEU A 218 10.84 8.18 -7.30
C LEU A 218 9.33 8.38 -7.15
N VAL A 219 8.85 8.35 -5.90
CA VAL A 219 7.42 8.42 -5.60
C VAL A 219 6.89 9.82 -5.90
N SER A 220 7.60 10.86 -5.47
CA SER A 220 7.20 12.25 -5.74
C SER A 220 7.18 12.56 -7.24
N SER A 221 8.17 12.09 -8.01
CA SER A 221 8.22 12.31 -9.46
C SER A 221 7.02 11.67 -10.17
N PHE A 222 6.75 10.38 -9.92
CA PHE A 222 5.64 9.71 -10.59
C PHE A 222 4.27 10.22 -10.14
N THR A 223 4.13 10.54 -8.85
CA THR A 223 2.90 11.14 -8.31
C THR A 223 2.62 12.46 -9.01
N LEU A 224 3.63 13.32 -9.17
CA LEU A 224 3.48 14.59 -9.89
C LEU A 224 3.05 14.39 -11.34
N VAL A 225 3.67 13.45 -12.06
CA VAL A 225 3.30 13.13 -13.46
C VAL A 225 1.85 12.65 -13.56
N THR A 226 1.40 11.83 -12.60
CA THR A 226 0.02 11.34 -12.54
C THR A 226 -0.99 12.46 -12.29
N ILE A 227 -0.64 13.40 -11.41
CA ILE A 227 -1.48 14.57 -11.13
C ILE A 227 -1.58 15.46 -12.36
N ILE A 228 -0.46 15.72 -13.03
CA ILE A 228 -0.41 16.47 -14.28
C ILE A 228 -1.27 15.77 -15.34
N ASN A 229 -1.19 14.43 -15.44
CA ASN A 229 -2.05 13.64 -16.33
C ASN A 229 -3.53 13.91 -16.06
N LEU A 230 -3.97 13.80 -14.80
CA LEU A 230 -5.38 14.01 -14.46
C LEU A 230 -5.86 15.43 -14.74
N ILE A 231 -5.03 16.45 -14.48
CA ILE A 231 -5.35 17.85 -14.78
C ILE A 231 -5.47 18.05 -16.30
N ALA A 232 -4.50 17.56 -17.06
CA ALA A 232 -4.50 17.64 -18.52
C ALA A 232 -5.62 16.78 -19.15
N LEU A 233 -6.06 15.71 -18.49
CA LEU A 233 -7.20 14.91 -18.94
C LEU A 233 -8.49 15.73 -19.03
N GLN A 234 -8.60 16.81 -18.23
CA GLN A 234 -9.77 17.70 -18.27
C GLN A 234 -9.88 18.50 -19.57
N THR A 235 -8.82 18.58 -20.39
CA THR A 235 -8.90 19.20 -21.73
C THR A 235 -9.51 18.27 -22.78
N HIS A 236 -9.84 17.02 -22.42
CA HIS A 236 -10.40 16.03 -23.32
C HIS A 236 -11.83 15.68 -22.91
N ASP A 237 -12.83 16.25 -23.59
CA ASP A 237 -14.25 16.15 -23.20
C ASP A 237 -14.77 14.72 -22.95
N ALA A 238 -14.29 13.74 -23.72
CA ALA A 238 -14.70 12.33 -23.60
C ALA A 238 -14.19 11.64 -22.30
N TRP A 239 -13.13 12.18 -21.71
CA TRP A 239 -12.39 11.62 -20.58
C TRP A 239 -12.37 12.55 -19.36
N ALA A 240 -12.82 13.79 -19.51
CA ALA A 240 -12.95 14.75 -18.42
C ALA A 240 -13.80 14.19 -17.28
N VAL A 241 -13.38 14.49 -16.06
CA VAL A 241 -14.07 14.16 -14.81
C VAL A 241 -14.95 15.36 -14.48
N ARG A 242 -16.24 15.20 -14.69
CA ARG A 242 -17.18 16.30 -14.52
C ARG A 242 -17.55 16.47 -13.05
N PRO A 243 -17.98 17.67 -12.62
CA PRO A 243 -18.48 17.87 -11.26
C PRO A 243 -19.62 16.91 -10.90
N GLU A 244 -20.48 16.57 -11.86
CA GLU A 244 -21.53 15.56 -11.68
C GLU A 244 -20.98 14.16 -11.36
N ASP A 245 -19.88 13.74 -12.01
CA ASP A 245 -19.22 12.47 -11.73
C ASP A 245 -18.67 12.42 -10.29
N VAL A 246 -18.07 13.53 -9.84
CA VAL A 246 -17.52 13.65 -8.48
C VAL A 246 -18.64 13.65 -7.44
N LEU A 247 -19.70 14.42 -7.68
CA LEU A 247 -20.86 14.47 -6.79
C LEU A 247 -21.56 13.10 -6.70
N ALA A 248 -21.67 12.39 -7.82
CA ALA A 248 -22.18 11.02 -7.85
C ALA A 248 -21.28 10.08 -7.04
N GLY A 249 -19.96 10.14 -7.22
CA GLY A 249 -19.02 9.32 -6.45
C GLY A 249 -18.95 9.65 -4.96
N LEU A 250 -19.31 10.87 -4.59
CA LEU A 250 -19.47 11.31 -3.20
C LEU A 250 -20.86 11.01 -2.64
N SER A 251 -21.83 10.64 -3.49
CA SER A 251 -23.10 10.11 -3.04
C SER A 251 -22.84 8.71 -2.46
N PHE A 252 -23.49 8.38 -1.34
CA PHE A 252 -23.34 7.07 -0.68
C PHE A 252 -24.06 5.95 -1.46
N SER A 253 -23.90 5.95 -2.78
CA SER A 253 -24.40 4.95 -3.73
C SER A 253 -23.54 3.70 -3.72
N PHE A 254 -24.15 2.60 -4.15
CA PHE A 254 -23.49 1.33 -4.39
C PHE A 254 -23.71 0.95 -5.86
N PRO A 255 -22.66 0.50 -6.58
CA PRO A 255 -22.79 0.09 -7.98
C PRO A 255 -23.68 -1.15 -8.11
N SER A 256 -24.31 -1.31 -9.27
CA SER A 256 -25.16 -2.46 -9.55
C SER A 256 -24.35 -3.76 -9.53
N ILE A 257 -24.81 -4.73 -8.74
CA ILE A 257 -24.18 -6.05 -8.64
C ILE A 257 -24.62 -6.86 -9.87
N SER A 258 -23.65 -7.39 -10.62
CA SER A 258 -23.89 -8.32 -11.73
C SER A 258 -23.37 -9.71 -11.36
N ALA A 259 -23.87 -10.76 -12.02
CA ALA A 259 -23.47 -12.15 -11.75
C ALA A 259 -21.96 -12.41 -11.99
N GLU A 260 -21.30 -11.60 -12.84
CA GLU A 260 -19.88 -11.76 -13.20
C GLU A 260 -18.94 -10.76 -12.51
N LYS A 261 -19.44 -9.61 -12.03
CA LYS A 261 -18.63 -8.58 -11.37
C LYS A 261 -19.31 -8.09 -10.09
N ASN A 262 -18.58 -8.16 -8.99
CA ASN A 262 -18.96 -7.58 -7.72
C ASN A 262 -17.94 -6.50 -7.30
N PRO A 263 -18.12 -5.24 -7.77
CA PRO A 263 -17.22 -4.14 -7.46
C PRO A 263 -17.11 -3.84 -5.97
N LEU A 264 -18.13 -4.19 -5.17
CA LEU A 264 -18.09 -4.03 -3.72
C LEU A 264 -17.07 -4.96 -3.06
N ILE A 265 -16.98 -6.23 -3.50
CA ILE A 265 -15.94 -7.15 -2.99
C ILE A 265 -14.54 -6.63 -3.34
N THR A 266 -14.34 -6.17 -4.58
CA THR A 266 -13.06 -5.56 -4.99
C THR A 266 -12.74 -4.32 -4.16
N ALA A 267 -13.69 -3.39 -4.00
CA ALA A 267 -13.52 -2.17 -3.20
C ALA A 267 -13.18 -2.46 -1.74
N LEU A 268 -13.81 -3.47 -1.12
CA LEU A 268 -13.54 -3.85 0.26
C LEU A 268 -12.24 -4.63 0.43
N ALA A 269 -11.88 -5.50 -0.52
CA ALA A 269 -10.60 -6.20 -0.53
C ALA A 269 -9.44 -5.21 -0.70
N THR A 270 -9.62 -4.25 -1.60
CA THR A 270 -8.64 -3.18 -1.81
C THR A 270 -8.62 -2.18 -0.66
N PHE A 271 -9.73 -1.93 0.06
CA PHE A 271 -9.72 -1.03 1.22
C PHE A 271 -8.66 -1.40 2.27
N GLY A 272 -8.37 -2.69 2.44
CA GLY A 272 -7.32 -3.15 3.36
C GLY A 272 -5.91 -2.67 3.01
N ILE A 273 -5.68 -2.21 1.78
CA ILE A 273 -4.39 -1.72 1.25
C ILE A 273 -4.44 -0.32 0.62
N ILE A 274 -5.62 0.22 0.30
CA ILE A 274 -5.78 1.57 -0.25
C ILE A 274 -5.50 2.61 0.84
N GLY A 275 -4.68 3.61 0.49
CA GLY A 275 -4.10 4.53 1.46
C GLY A 275 -3.18 3.75 2.40
N VAL A 276 -3.38 3.88 3.71
CA VAL A 276 -2.58 3.12 4.68
C VAL A 276 -3.21 1.75 4.89
N GLY A 277 -2.48 0.68 4.56
CA GLY A 277 -2.91 -0.69 4.89
C GLY A 277 -2.65 -1.04 6.35
N ALA A 278 -3.14 -2.21 6.79
CA ALA A 278 -2.86 -2.69 8.14
C ALA A 278 -1.36 -2.93 8.36
N SER A 279 -0.67 -3.48 7.36
CA SER A 279 0.79 -3.61 7.36
C SER A 279 1.48 -2.26 7.60
N GLU A 280 1.04 -1.23 6.89
CA GLU A 280 1.61 0.11 6.90
C GLU A 280 1.37 0.80 8.25
N LEU A 281 0.18 0.62 8.85
CA LEU A 281 -0.12 1.09 10.22
C LEU A 281 0.84 0.48 11.25
N LEU A 282 1.16 -0.81 11.12
CA LEU A 282 2.04 -1.51 12.07
C LEU A 282 3.52 -1.15 11.86
N VAL A 283 3.95 -0.95 10.61
CA VAL A 283 5.35 -0.71 10.28
C VAL A 283 5.74 0.76 10.49
N TYR A 284 4.82 1.71 10.33
CA TYR A 284 5.11 3.15 10.45
C TYR A 284 5.85 3.51 11.77
N PRO A 285 5.44 3.03 12.95
CA PRO A 285 6.16 3.30 14.18
C PRO A 285 7.59 2.72 14.23
N TYR A 286 7.89 1.64 13.50
CA TYR A 286 9.27 1.13 13.37
C TYR A 286 10.14 2.14 12.63
N TRP A 287 9.63 2.78 11.58
CA TRP A 287 10.34 3.84 10.86
C TRP A 287 10.58 5.06 11.75
N CYS A 288 9.59 5.45 12.57
CA CYS A 288 9.77 6.51 13.58
C CYS A 288 10.85 6.15 14.60
N MET A 289 10.89 4.89 15.06
CA MET A 289 11.92 4.41 15.98
C MET A 289 13.33 4.41 15.33
N GLU A 290 13.45 4.04 14.06
CA GLU A 290 14.74 4.04 13.36
C GLU A 290 15.26 5.43 13.06
N LYS A 291 14.39 6.36 12.66
CA LYS A 291 14.73 7.78 12.56
C LYS A 291 15.19 8.33 13.91
N GLY A 292 14.63 7.78 14.99
CA GLY A 292 15.05 8.00 16.36
C GLY A 292 14.04 8.70 17.23
N TYR A 293 12.79 8.92 16.78
CA TYR A 293 11.80 9.71 17.53
C TYR A 293 11.59 9.20 18.96
N ALA A 294 11.47 7.87 19.13
CA ALA A 294 11.39 7.23 20.46
C ALA A 294 12.66 7.43 21.29
N ARG A 295 13.84 7.24 20.68
CA ARG A 295 15.14 7.42 21.35
C ARG A 295 15.36 8.88 21.78
N PHE A 296 14.97 9.83 20.93
CA PHE A 296 15.10 11.27 21.17
C PHE A 296 14.16 11.75 22.28
N THR A 297 12.99 11.13 22.40
CA THR A 297 12.04 11.38 23.50
C THR A 297 12.62 10.93 24.85
N GLY A 298 13.27 9.76 24.86
CA GLY A 298 13.84 9.15 26.06
C GLY A 298 12.84 8.28 26.82
N ALA A 299 13.33 7.60 27.87
CA ALA A 299 12.49 6.77 28.72
C ALA A 299 11.44 7.63 29.43
N LYS A 300 10.25 7.05 29.67
CA LYS A 300 9.15 7.74 30.37
C LYS A 300 9.58 8.12 31.79
N GLU A 301 9.50 9.41 32.10
CA GLU A 301 9.82 9.98 33.40
C GLU A 301 8.64 10.80 33.93
N SER A 302 8.53 10.91 35.25
CA SER A 302 7.45 11.68 35.90
C SER A 302 7.65 13.20 35.80
N GLY A 303 8.82 13.68 35.38
CA GLY A 303 9.13 15.12 35.31
C GLY A 303 8.64 15.83 34.05
N GLU A 304 8.50 17.16 34.15
CA GLU A 304 8.21 18.07 33.03
C GLU A 304 9.18 17.97 31.83
N PRO A 305 10.51 17.73 32.01
CA PRO A 305 11.43 17.65 30.88
C PRO A 305 11.07 16.55 29.88
N TRP A 306 10.64 15.37 30.36
CA TRP A 306 10.19 14.31 29.47
C TRP A 306 8.89 14.68 28.76
N LEU A 307 7.95 15.28 29.48
CA LEU A 307 6.66 15.68 28.91
C LEU A 307 6.85 16.70 27.77
N ALA A 308 7.73 17.68 27.95
CA ALA A 308 8.06 18.67 26.92
C ALA A 308 8.68 18.02 25.68
N ARG A 309 9.64 17.10 25.87
CA ARG A 309 10.26 16.34 24.76
C ARG A 309 9.25 15.45 24.04
N ALA A 310 8.44 14.71 24.79
CA ALA A 310 7.40 13.85 24.24
C ALA A 310 6.41 14.66 23.40
N LYS A 311 5.86 15.76 23.92
CA LYS A 311 4.97 16.65 23.16
C LYS A 311 5.61 17.19 21.88
N GLY A 312 6.89 17.56 21.93
CA GLY A 312 7.59 18.09 20.76
C GLY A 312 7.89 17.02 19.69
N TRP A 313 8.37 15.83 20.06
CA TRP A 313 8.61 14.75 19.09
C TRP A 313 7.32 14.15 18.54
N LEU A 314 6.25 14.09 19.35
CA LEU A 314 4.91 13.74 18.86
C LEU A 314 4.40 14.76 17.84
N ARG A 315 4.69 16.05 18.01
CA ARG A 315 4.38 17.06 17.00
C ARG A 315 5.12 16.80 15.70
N VAL A 316 6.41 16.45 15.74
CA VAL A 316 7.18 16.09 14.53
C VAL A 316 6.53 14.89 13.83
N MET A 317 6.18 13.85 14.59
CA MET A 317 5.48 12.68 14.05
C MET A 317 4.13 13.04 13.45
N GLN A 318 3.36 13.94 14.07
CA GLN A 318 2.09 14.40 13.51
C GLN A 318 2.28 15.10 12.16
N TRP A 319 3.24 16.02 12.04
CA TRP A 319 3.57 16.66 10.76
C TRP A 319 4.00 15.64 9.70
N ASP A 320 4.79 14.65 10.10
CA ASP A 320 5.24 13.55 9.24
C ASP A 320 4.07 12.69 8.75
N ALA A 321 3.16 12.27 9.64
CA ALA A 321 2.00 11.46 9.31
C ALA A 321 0.95 12.22 8.49
N TRP A 322 0.64 13.48 8.84
CA TRP A 322 -0.30 14.32 8.08
C TRP A 322 0.25 14.63 6.68
N GLY A 323 1.53 15.00 6.58
CA GLY A 323 2.17 15.24 5.29
C GLY A 323 2.13 14.01 4.39
N ALA A 324 2.41 12.83 4.94
CA ALA A 324 2.26 11.56 4.22
C ALA A 324 0.81 11.33 3.78
N MET A 325 -0.16 11.59 4.67
CA MET A 325 -1.59 11.44 4.36
C MET A 325 -2.04 12.27 3.18
N PHE A 326 -1.66 13.55 3.13
CA PHE A 326 -1.99 14.38 1.99
C PHE A 326 -1.41 13.82 0.68
N VAL A 327 -0.15 13.38 0.71
CA VAL A 327 0.52 12.83 -0.49
C VAL A 327 -0.17 11.56 -0.97
N TYR A 328 -0.35 10.54 -0.11
CA TYR A 328 -0.98 9.30 -0.55
C TYR A 328 -2.44 9.53 -0.92
N THR A 329 -3.22 10.32 -0.16
CA THR A 329 -4.65 10.52 -0.44
C THR A 329 -4.88 11.19 -1.79
N PHE A 330 -4.10 12.22 -2.11
CA PHE A 330 -4.24 12.88 -3.40
C PHE A 330 -3.83 11.97 -4.55
N CYS A 331 -2.77 11.15 -4.34
CA CYS A 331 -2.38 10.11 -5.28
C CYS A 331 -3.48 9.06 -5.47
N THR A 332 -4.12 8.61 -4.38
CA THR A 332 -5.23 7.66 -4.39
C THR A 332 -6.41 8.21 -5.17
N ILE A 333 -6.85 9.43 -4.88
CA ILE A 333 -7.94 10.07 -5.62
C ILE A 333 -7.57 10.19 -7.10
N ALA A 334 -6.33 10.56 -7.42
CA ALA A 334 -5.92 10.70 -8.81
C ALA A 334 -5.99 9.37 -9.58
N PHE A 335 -5.43 8.30 -9.03
CA PHE A 335 -5.49 6.98 -9.63
C PHE A 335 -6.91 6.40 -9.68
N TYR A 336 -7.71 6.68 -8.67
CA TYR A 336 -9.12 6.31 -8.65
C TYR A 336 -9.86 6.93 -9.83
N LEU A 337 -9.73 8.25 -9.99
CA LEU A 337 -10.40 9.01 -11.04
C LEU A 337 -9.89 8.64 -12.43
N LEU A 338 -8.60 8.37 -12.60
CA LEU A 338 -8.05 7.86 -13.87
C LEU A 338 -8.59 6.46 -14.20
N GLY A 339 -8.68 5.58 -13.20
CA GLY A 339 -9.33 4.27 -13.33
C GLY A 339 -10.79 4.39 -13.75
N ALA A 340 -11.55 5.25 -13.08
CA ALA A 340 -12.98 5.49 -13.37
C ALA A 340 -13.23 6.09 -14.75
N SER A 341 -12.53 7.20 -15.04
CA SER A 341 -12.74 8.00 -16.25
C SER A 341 -12.20 7.33 -17.50
N VAL A 342 -11.03 6.69 -17.44
CA VAL A 342 -10.40 6.09 -18.62
C VAL A 342 -10.70 4.60 -18.70
N LEU A 343 -10.31 3.82 -17.69
CA LEU A 343 -10.43 2.36 -17.75
C LEU A 343 -11.89 1.90 -17.66
N GLY A 344 -12.63 2.40 -16.68
CA GLY A 344 -14.04 2.09 -16.46
C GLY A 344 -14.91 2.47 -17.64
N ARG A 345 -14.76 3.70 -18.16
CA ARG A 345 -15.49 4.11 -19.39
C ARG A 345 -15.07 3.32 -20.64
N SER A 346 -13.90 2.67 -20.65
CA SER A 346 -13.43 1.81 -21.73
C SER A 346 -13.75 0.31 -21.51
N GLY A 347 -14.39 -0.04 -20.39
CA GLY A 347 -14.62 -1.43 -20.01
C GLY A 347 -13.33 -2.23 -19.78
N LEU A 348 -12.19 -1.56 -19.62
CA LEU A 348 -10.90 -2.18 -19.37
C LEU A 348 -10.74 -2.39 -17.87
N VAL A 349 -10.43 -3.62 -17.46
CA VAL A 349 -10.11 -3.94 -16.05
C VAL A 349 -8.69 -4.51 -16.02
N PRO A 350 -7.79 -3.93 -15.20
CA PRO A 350 -6.40 -4.39 -15.16
C PRO A 350 -6.33 -5.77 -14.49
N GLU A 351 -5.93 -6.79 -15.26
CA GLU A 351 -5.90 -8.18 -14.77
C GLU A 351 -4.74 -9.01 -15.37
N GLY A 352 -4.37 -10.06 -14.63
CA GLY A 352 -3.46 -11.10 -15.10
C GLY A 352 -2.14 -10.57 -15.66
N SER A 353 -1.79 -11.07 -16.85
CA SER A 353 -0.53 -10.76 -17.54
C SER A 353 -0.53 -9.44 -18.32
N GLU A 354 -1.70 -8.80 -18.49
CA GLU A 354 -1.88 -7.56 -19.27
C GLU A 354 -2.04 -6.33 -18.35
N MET A 355 -1.99 -6.52 -17.03
CA MET A 355 -2.26 -5.51 -16.02
C MET A 355 -1.52 -4.18 -16.27
N ILE A 356 -0.20 -4.21 -16.46
CA ILE A 356 0.59 -2.99 -16.68
C ILE A 356 0.24 -2.30 -18.00
N GLN A 357 0.00 -3.07 -19.07
CA GLN A 357 -0.42 -2.51 -20.36
C GLN A 357 -1.79 -1.84 -20.24
N THR A 358 -2.75 -2.49 -19.56
CA THR A 358 -4.05 -1.89 -19.28
C THR A 358 -3.92 -0.61 -18.47
N LEU A 359 -3.12 -0.60 -17.41
CA LEU A 359 -2.92 0.61 -16.60
C LEU A 359 -2.27 1.75 -17.40
N SER A 360 -1.39 1.43 -18.36
CA SER A 360 -0.73 2.44 -19.20
C SER A 360 -1.72 3.22 -20.09
N SER A 361 -2.88 2.64 -20.41
CA SER A 361 -3.88 3.31 -21.25
C SER A 361 -4.50 4.53 -20.57
N MET A 362 -4.41 4.66 -19.23
CA MET A 362 -4.85 5.85 -18.49
C MET A 362 -4.12 7.14 -18.90
N TYR A 363 -2.95 7.02 -19.52
CA TYR A 363 -2.10 8.14 -19.93
C TYR A 363 -2.22 8.42 -21.43
N ALA A 364 -2.80 7.49 -22.20
CA ALA A 364 -2.89 7.59 -23.65
C ALA A 364 -3.66 8.84 -24.14
N PRO A 365 -4.80 9.24 -23.54
CA PRO A 365 -5.52 10.42 -24.00
C PRO A 365 -4.70 11.71 -23.94
N VAL A 366 -3.84 11.85 -22.94
CA VAL A 366 -3.08 13.09 -22.70
C VAL A 366 -1.73 13.09 -23.40
N PHE A 367 -0.99 11.99 -23.29
CA PHE A 367 0.40 11.92 -23.74
C PHE A 367 0.58 11.23 -25.09
N GLY A 368 -0.49 10.70 -25.69
CA GLY A 368 -0.46 10.01 -26.98
C GLY A 368 0.60 8.90 -26.99
N GLU A 369 1.52 8.96 -27.95
CA GLU A 369 2.58 7.96 -28.13
C GLU A 369 3.58 7.90 -26.95
N TRP A 370 3.75 9.02 -26.22
CA TRP A 370 4.66 9.08 -25.07
C TRP A 370 4.06 8.45 -23.81
N ALA A 371 2.74 8.21 -23.78
CA ALA A 371 2.02 7.70 -22.63
C ALA A 371 2.63 6.42 -22.08
N ARG A 372 2.91 5.46 -22.98
CA ARG A 372 3.48 4.16 -22.61
C ARG A 372 4.85 4.33 -21.95
N SER A 373 5.75 5.12 -22.54
CA SER A 373 7.11 5.31 -22.01
C SER A 373 7.11 6.03 -20.66
N ILE A 374 6.34 7.12 -20.54
CA ILE A 374 6.21 7.88 -19.28
C ILE A 374 5.62 6.99 -18.19
N PHE A 375 4.55 6.28 -18.51
CA PHE A 375 3.89 5.38 -17.57
C PHE A 375 4.81 4.24 -17.13
N LEU A 376 5.48 3.55 -18.06
CA LEU A 376 6.33 2.40 -17.74
C LEU A 376 7.52 2.78 -16.86
N LEU A 377 8.21 3.89 -17.16
CA LEU A 377 9.30 4.38 -16.31
C LEU A 377 8.81 4.69 -14.90
N GLY A 378 7.65 5.33 -14.80
CA GLY A 378 6.99 5.63 -13.54
C GLY A 378 6.53 4.38 -12.77
N ALA A 379 5.91 3.43 -13.46
CA ALA A 379 5.44 2.16 -12.91
C ALA A 379 6.61 1.32 -12.38
N ILE A 380 7.72 1.22 -13.13
CA ILE A 380 8.95 0.56 -12.68
C ILE A 380 9.43 1.22 -11.38
N ALA A 381 9.54 2.54 -11.37
CA ALA A 381 10.02 3.30 -10.21
C ALA A 381 9.18 3.06 -8.95
N VAL A 382 7.86 3.23 -9.04
CA VAL A 382 6.98 3.17 -7.86
C VAL A 382 6.67 1.76 -7.39
N LEU A 383 6.47 0.80 -8.30
CA LEU A 383 6.26 -0.59 -7.93
C LEU A 383 7.53 -1.18 -7.32
N PHE A 384 8.71 -0.85 -7.87
CA PHE A 384 9.98 -1.26 -7.28
C PHE A 384 10.21 -0.63 -5.90
N SER A 385 9.95 0.68 -5.74
CA SER A 385 10.10 1.33 -4.44
C SER A 385 9.15 0.73 -3.41
N THR A 386 7.91 0.42 -3.80
CA THR A 386 6.95 -0.25 -2.91
C THR A 386 7.44 -1.65 -2.51
N PHE A 387 7.87 -2.46 -3.46
CA PHE A 387 8.43 -3.79 -3.19
C PHE A 387 9.61 -3.74 -2.22
N PHE A 388 10.55 -2.82 -2.47
CA PHE A 388 11.74 -2.65 -1.65
C PHE A 388 11.42 -2.18 -0.22
N VAL A 389 10.61 -1.13 -0.07
CA VAL A 389 10.26 -0.58 1.25
C VAL A 389 9.41 -1.56 2.05
N ALA A 390 8.44 -2.22 1.42
CA ALA A 390 7.60 -3.20 2.08
C ALA A 390 8.44 -4.34 2.65
N LEU A 391 9.33 -4.95 1.85
CA LEU A 391 10.21 -6.03 2.31
C LEU A 391 11.16 -5.59 3.43
N ALA A 392 11.70 -4.38 3.34
CA ALA A 392 12.51 -3.78 4.41
C ALA A 392 11.70 -3.66 5.72
N GLY A 393 10.45 -3.24 5.63
CA GLY A 393 9.51 -3.14 6.74
C GLY A 393 9.14 -4.49 7.33
N GLN A 394 8.73 -5.44 6.48
CA GLN A 394 8.34 -6.79 6.88
C GLN A 394 9.49 -7.52 7.57
N GLY A 395 10.72 -7.39 7.07
CA GLY A 395 11.89 -8.02 7.71
C GLY A 395 12.09 -7.55 9.15
N ARG A 396 11.87 -6.26 9.42
CA ARG A 396 11.95 -5.69 10.78
C ARG A 396 10.86 -6.24 11.68
N MET A 397 9.62 -6.27 11.19
CA MET A 397 8.48 -6.79 11.96
C MET A 397 8.63 -8.30 12.21
N ALA A 398 9.10 -9.08 11.23
CA ALA A 398 9.31 -10.52 11.39
C ALA A 398 10.35 -10.86 12.45
N ILE A 399 11.51 -10.19 12.44
CA ILE A 399 12.52 -10.41 13.49
C ILE A 399 12.02 -9.94 14.84
N ASP A 400 11.28 -8.83 14.89
CA ASP A 400 10.68 -8.36 16.13
C ASP A 400 9.63 -9.34 16.67
N ALA A 401 8.78 -9.92 15.81
CA ALA A 401 7.81 -10.94 16.19
C ALA A 401 8.48 -12.17 16.82
N LEU A 402 9.60 -12.63 16.25
CA LEU A 402 10.39 -13.74 16.80
C LEU A 402 11.00 -13.41 18.16
N VAL A 403 11.43 -12.16 18.38
CA VAL A 403 11.97 -11.70 19.66
C VAL A 403 10.87 -11.53 20.70
N VAL A 404 9.77 -10.88 20.33
CA VAL A 404 8.61 -10.60 21.19
C VAL A 404 7.91 -11.88 21.63
N SER A 405 7.85 -12.89 20.76
CA SER A 405 7.30 -14.20 21.07
C SER A 405 8.22 -15.08 21.92
N GLY A 406 9.49 -14.70 22.14
CA GLY A 406 10.45 -15.48 22.91
C GLY A 406 11.12 -16.63 22.13
N ILE A 407 10.84 -16.78 20.83
CA ILE A 407 11.50 -17.76 19.97
C ILE A 407 12.99 -17.42 19.85
N VAL A 408 13.32 -16.13 19.76
CA VAL A 408 14.66 -15.63 19.55
C VAL A 408 15.07 -14.67 20.68
N GLN A 409 16.33 -14.75 21.12
CA GLN A 409 16.84 -13.86 22.17
C GLN A 409 17.02 -12.43 21.67
N LYS A 410 16.68 -11.46 22.53
CA LYS A 410 16.90 -10.03 22.27
C LYS A 410 18.40 -9.69 22.36
N ASN A 411 19.10 -9.81 21.24
CA ASN A 411 20.51 -9.45 21.10
C ASN A 411 20.74 -8.71 19.77
N ALA A 412 21.63 -7.72 19.77
CA ALA A 412 22.04 -6.97 18.58
C ALA A 412 22.56 -7.89 17.47
N LYS A 413 23.39 -8.90 17.80
CA LYS A 413 23.90 -9.86 16.80
C LYS A 413 22.76 -10.62 16.12
N THR A 414 21.81 -11.09 16.92
CA THR A 414 20.66 -11.85 16.43
C THR A 414 19.72 -11.00 15.59
N ARG A 415 19.50 -9.74 15.97
CA ARG A 415 18.73 -8.79 15.16
C ARG A 415 19.37 -8.55 13.81
N THR A 416 20.69 -8.32 13.77
CA THR A 416 21.43 -8.10 12.52
C THR A 416 21.40 -9.35 11.62
N LEU A 417 21.62 -10.53 12.19
CA LEU A 417 21.56 -11.79 11.45
C LEU A 417 20.14 -12.04 10.92
N GLY A 418 19.13 -11.85 11.75
CA GLY A 418 17.74 -11.99 11.36
C GLY A 418 17.36 -11.07 10.20
N LEU A 419 17.74 -9.79 10.28
CA LEU A 419 17.48 -8.83 9.21
C LEU A 419 18.14 -9.24 7.88
N ARG A 420 19.37 -9.77 7.93
CA ARG A 420 20.06 -10.31 6.74
C ARG A 420 19.34 -11.53 6.18
N ILE A 421 18.89 -12.46 7.04
CA ILE A 421 18.12 -13.64 6.62
C ILE A 421 16.82 -13.19 5.94
N THR A 422 16.04 -12.31 6.56
CA THR A 422 14.79 -11.81 5.97
C THR A 422 15.02 -11.03 4.68
N ALA A 423 16.13 -10.27 4.59
CA ALA A 423 16.50 -9.52 3.39
C ALA A 423 16.78 -10.42 2.18
N VAL A 424 17.20 -11.68 2.40
CA VAL A 424 17.40 -12.67 1.35
C VAL A 424 16.13 -13.49 1.13
N LEU A 425 15.56 -14.02 2.21
CA LEU A 425 14.46 -14.97 2.17
C LEU A 425 13.18 -14.35 1.61
N PHE A 426 12.81 -13.12 2.02
CA PHE A 426 11.53 -12.55 1.66
C PHE A 426 11.41 -12.21 0.16
N PRO A 427 12.39 -11.55 -0.50
CA PRO A 427 12.34 -11.39 -1.95
C PRO A 427 12.21 -12.73 -2.70
N ILE A 428 12.93 -13.77 -2.26
CA ILE A 428 12.88 -15.11 -2.87
C ILE A 428 11.49 -15.72 -2.73
N LEU A 429 10.92 -15.71 -1.52
CA LEU A 429 9.58 -16.24 -1.27
C LEU A 429 8.53 -15.48 -2.08
N SER A 430 8.60 -14.15 -2.10
CA SER A 430 7.70 -13.30 -2.86
C SER A 430 7.72 -13.61 -4.35
N VAL A 431 8.90 -13.63 -4.98
CA VAL A 431 8.99 -13.95 -6.41
C VAL A 431 8.62 -15.40 -6.69
N SER A 432 8.92 -16.33 -5.78
CA SER A 432 8.47 -17.72 -5.90
C SER A 432 6.94 -17.82 -5.93
N CYS A 433 6.22 -17.07 -5.07
CA CYS A 433 4.76 -17.00 -5.12
C CYS A 433 4.26 -16.55 -6.50
N TYR A 434 4.91 -15.55 -7.11
CA TYR A 434 4.54 -15.08 -8.44
C TYR A 434 4.86 -16.09 -9.55
N VAL A 435 6.03 -16.75 -9.49
CA VAL A 435 6.45 -17.79 -10.45
C VAL A 435 5.44 -18.93 -10.49
N PHE A 436 4.95 -19.38 -9.33
CA PHE A 436 3.97 -20.46 -9.25
C PHE A 436 2.52 -19.99 -9.50
N PHE A 437 2.22 -18.72 -9.18
CA PHE A 437 0.89 -18.13 -9.34
C PHE A 437 0.98 -16.76 -10.03
N PRO A 438 1.18 -16.69 -11.35
CA PRO A 438 1.43 -15.44 -12.11
C PRO A 438 0.14 -14.62 -12.33
N LYS A 439 -0.61 -14.36 -11.25
CA LYS A 439 -1.84 -13.57 -11.21
C LYS A 439 -1.65 -12.41 -10.23
N PRO A 440 -0.95 -11.33 -10.63
CA PRO A 440 -0.46 -10.31 -9.70
C PRO A 440 -1.59 -9.64 -8.93
N VAL A 441 -2.69 -9.30 -9.61
CA VAL A 441 -3.88 -8.68 -9.00
C VAL A 441 -4.50 -9.57 -7.93
N VAL A 442 -4.59 -10.88 -8.17
CA VAL A 442 -5.18 -11.83 -7.20
C VAL A 442 -4.32 -11.90 -5.94
N LEU A 443 -3.00 -11.99 -6.09
CA LEU A 443 -2.07 -12.01 -4.95
C LEU A 443 -2.18 -10.73 -4.11
N ILE A 444 -2.37 -9.58 -4.77
CA ILE A 444 -2.58 -8.28 -4.11
C ILE A 444 -3.92 -8.26 -3.35
N LEU A 445 -5.01 -8.72 -3.97
CA LEU A 445 -6.35 -8.73 -3.36
C LEU A 445 -6.44 -9.68 -2.15
N ILE A 446 -5.83 -10.86 -2.20
CA ILE A 446 -5.79 -11.80 -1.07
C ILE A 446 -5.15 -11.14 0.16
N SER A 447 -4.01 -10.46 -0.04
CA SER A 447 -3.38 -9.71 1.03
C SER A 447 -4.23 -8.53 1.51
N GLY A 448 -4.89 -7.83 0.57
CA GLY A 448 -5.84 -6.76 0.88
C GLY A 448 -6.95 -7.22 1.84
N THR A 449 -7.55 -8.38 1.57
CA THR A 449 -8.53 -9.00 2.46
C THR A 449 -7.95 -9.28 3.84
N MET A 450 -6.80 -9.95 3.94
CA MET A 450 -6.19 -10.27 5.23
C MET A 450 -5.83 -9.01 6.04
N GLN A 451 -5.43 -7.94 5.36
CA GLN A 451 -5.18 -6.65 5.98
C GLN A 451 -6.47 -5.96 6.44
N ALA A 452 -7.54 -6.00 5.63
CA ALA A 452 -8.85 -5.49 6.04
C ALA A 452 -9.36 -6.20 7.31
N LEU A 453 -9.16 -7.52 7.42
CA LEU A 453 -9.47 -8.30 8.61
C LEU A 453 -8.60 -7.93 9.83
N MET A 454 -7.36 -7.47 9.62
CA MET A 454 -6.47 -7.00 10.69
C MET A 454 -6.87 -5.62 11.24
N LEU A 455 -7.50 -4.76 10.42
CA LEU A 455 -7.84 -3.39 10.81
C LEU A 455 -8.68 -3.30 12.11
N PRO A 456 -9.77 -4.08 12.31
CA PRO A 456 -10.51 -4.05 13.58
C PRO A 456 -9.63 -4.33 14.81
N LEU A 457 -8.67 -5.27 14.69
CA LEU A 457 -7.76 -5.64 15.78
C LEU A 457 -6.83 -4.47 16.12
N ILE A 458 -6.32 -3.78 15.09
CA ILE A 458 -5.51 -2.57 15.27
C ILE A 458 -6.35 -1.44 15.88
N GLY A 459 -7.57 -1.23 15.39
CA GLY A 459 -8.47 -0.20 15.93
C GLY A 459 -8.78 -0.43 17.41
N PHE A 460 -9.06 -1.68 17.81
CA PHE A 460 -9.21 -2.05 19.22
C PHE A 460 -7.95 -1.77 20.02
N ALA A 461 -6.78 -2.16 19.51
CA ALA A 461 -5.49 -1.91 20.16
C ALA A 461 -5.27 -0.41 20.41
N VAL A 462 -5.54 0.42 19.40
CA VAL A 462 -5.40 1.88 19.49
C VAL A 462 -6.31 2.46 20.56
N LEU A 463 -7.59 2.07 20.60
CA LEU A 463 -8.51 2.53 21.65
C LEU A 463 -8.08 2.05 23.03
N TYR A 464 -7.60 0.81 23.14
CA TYR A 464 -7.07 0.28 24.40
C TYR A 464 -5.88 1.12 24.88
N PHE A 465 -4.90 1.39 24.00
CA PHE A 465 -3.75 2.23 24.35
C PHE A 465 -4.17 3.65 24.71
N ARG A 466 -5.14 4.23 23.98
CA ARG A 466 -5.66 5.58 24.24
C ARG A 466 -6.23 5.71 25.64
N TYR A 467 -7.09 4.78 26.06
CA TYR A 467 -7.86 4.91 27.30
C TYR A 467 -7.23 4.21 28.51
N ARG A 468 -6.34 3.22 28.31
CA ARG A 468 -5.75 2.45 29.42
C ARG A 468 -4.27 2.74 29.67
N GLU A 469 -3.50 3.08 28.64
CA GLU A 469 -2.04 3.19 28.76
C GLU A 469 -1.47 4.58 28.48
N SER A 470 -2.27 5.48 27.88
CA SER A 470 -1.83 6.83 27.55
C SER A 470 -1.57 7.68 28.79
N ASP A 471 -0.50 8.48 28.76
CA ASP A 471 -0.21 9.45 29.82
C ASP A 471 -1.20 10.63 29.73
N SER A 472 -1.99 10.84 30.78
CA SER A 472 -3.04 11.86 30.83
C SER A 472 -2.51 13.28 30.62
N ARG A 473 -1.23 13.55 30.94
CA ARG A 473 -0.59 14.86 30.80
C ARG A 473 -0.27 15.25 29.36
N LEU A 474 -0.26 14.28 28.45
CA LEU A 474 -0.13 14.52 27.01
C LEU A 474 -1.42 15.13 26.41
N GLY A 475 -2.50 15.18 27.19
CA GLY A 475 -3.75 15.83 26.84
C GLY A 475 -4.76 14.91 26.17
N HIS A 476 -6.02 15.29 26.31
CA HIS A 476 -7.19 14.67 25.70
C HIS A 476 -7.87 15.70 24.80
N SER A 477 -8.38 15.26 23.66
CA SER A 477 -9.19 16.09 22.78
C SER A 477 -10.45 15.30 22.41
N PRO A 478 -11.66 15.79 22.73
CA PRO A 478 -12.89 15.08 22.44
C PRO A 478 -13.09 14.87 20.93
N TYR A 479 -12.66 15.84 20.12
CA TYR A 479 -12.66 15.70 18.65
C TYR A 479 -11.74 14.59 18.18
N TRP A 480 -10.55 14.48 18.78
CA TRP A 480 -9.61 13.40 18.44
C TRP A 480 -10.18 12.03 18.80
N ASP A 481 -10.80 11.93 19.97
CA ASP A 481 -11.44 10.69 20.42
C ASP A 481 -12.62 10.31 19.51
N PHE A 482 -13.42 11.28 19.05
CA PHE A 482 -14.47 11.05 18.06
C PHE A 482 -13.92 10.43 16.77
N PHE A 483 -12.86 11.00 16.19
CA PHE A 483 -12.27 10.45 14.97
C PHE A 483 -11.58 9.09 15.20
N LEU A 484 -11.04 8.82 16.39
CA LEU A 484 -10.52 7.50 16.74
C LEU A 484 -11.64 6.45 16.82
N TRP A 485 -12.78 6.78 17.41
CA TRP A 485 -13.96 5.92 17.41
C TRP A 485 -14.52 5.72 16.01
N LEU A 486 -14.59 6.78 15.20
CA LEU A 486 -14.98 6.68 13.79
C LEU A 486 -14.06 5.74 13.01
N SER A 487 -12.75 5.81 13.26
CA SER A 487 -11.75 4.92 12.66
C SER A 487 -12.01 3.47 13.07
N PHE A 488 -12.22 3.21 14.36
CA PHE A 488 -12.50 1.87 14.87
C PHE A 488 -13.80 1.29 14.30
N LEU A 489 -14.88 2.08 14.27
CA LEU A 489 -16.16 1.65 13.71
C LEU A 489 -16.05 1.38 12.20
N SER A 490 -15.31 2.20 11.47
CA SER A 490 -15.03 1.98 10.04
C SER A 490 -14.25 0.69 9.82
N PHE A 491 -13.22 0.44 10.65
CA PHE A 491 -12.44 -0.79 10.59
C PHE A 491 -13.29 -2.01 10.91
N LEU A 492 -14.14 -1.93 11.94
CA LEU A 492 -15.03 -3.00 12.34
C LEU A 492 -16.07 -3.31 11.26
N ALA A 493 -16.66 -2.30 10.64
CA ALA A 493 -17.63 -2.48 9.55
C ALA A 493 -16.99 -3.20 8.36
N ILE A 494 -15.80 -2.77 7.96
CA ILE A 494 -15.11 -3.31 6.79
C ILE A 494 -14.55 -4.71 7.06
N GLY A 495 -13.88 -4.91 8.19
CA GLY A 495 -13.39 -6.24 8.58
C GLY A 495 -14.53 -7.22 8.84
N GLY A 496 -15.63 -6.77 9.45
CA GLY A 496 -16.81 -7.58 9.69
C GLY A 496 -17.51 -8.01 8.40
N TYR A 497 -17.69 -7.08 7.46
CA TYR A 497 -18.25 -7.42 6.14
C TYR A 497 -17.32 -8.37 5.38
N GLN A 498 -16.00 -8.15 5.42
CA GLN A 498 -15.06 -9.04 4.74
C GLN A 498 -15.06 -10.45 5.32
N ALA A 499 -15.17 -10.58 6.63
CA ALA A 499 -15.34 -11.89 7.26
C ALA A 499 -16.66 -12.56 6.82
N TYR A 500 -17.76 -11.79 6.80
CA TYR A 500 -19.06 -12.28 6.35
C TYR A 500 -19.01 -12.75 4.89
N ALA A 501 -18.49 -11.92 3.99
CA ALA A 501 -18.41 -12.21 2.57
C ALA A 501 -17.58 -13.46 2.27
N HIS A 502 -16.53 -13.76 3.05
CA HIS A 502 -15.73 -14.97 2.86
C HIS A 502 -16.32 -16.25 3.47
N ILE A 503 -17.23 -16.12 4.44
CA ILE A 503 -17.85 -17.28 5.10
C ILE A 503 -19.16 -17.68 4.39
N PHE A 504 -19.91 -16.70 3.89
CA PHE A 504 -21.30 -16.89 3.46
C PHE A 504 -21.57 -16.65 1.97
N ASN A 505 -20.64 -16.05 1.23
CA ASN A 505 -20.67 -15.95 -0.24
C ASN A 505 -19.52 -16.77 -0.83
#